data_AF-A0A933UMS0-F1
#
_entry.id   AF-A0A933UMS0-F1
#
_cell.length_a   1.000
_cell.length_b   1.000
_cell.length_c   1.000
_cell.angle_alpha   90.00
_cell.angle_beta   90.00
_cell.angle_gamma   90.00
#
_symmetry.space_group_name_H-M   'P 1'
#
loop_
_entity.id
_entity.type
_entity.pdbx_description
1 polymer ?
#
loop_
_entity_poly.entity_id
_entity_poly.type
_entity_poly.pdbx_seq_one_letter_code
_entity_poly.pdbx_strand_id
1 'polypeptide(L)'
;MYALAASPDGRFFASGTGTGGGVDIWRADGPTLTKVASAPRAGGPALQVYGLSFTPDGSLLAVGSADRTVRFLDLSTPRTPRWTGRPITGPGDYVFGVSFDAAGRRLATASGDGVLRVYDTSDPARPVQVAALGAAGRVPLYSVALRPDGAQVSAGGGPEAVYTWTLDVDAAAERVCALAGDPIGAEEWRRYVPSVPYATPCGAGRPGQPAGSKG
;
A
#
# COMPACT_ATOMS: atom_id res chain seq x y z
N MET A 1 -7.61 -21.81 4.15
CA MET A 1 -6.46 -20.93 3.87
C MET A 1 -7.01 -19.71 3.15
N TYR A 2 -6.79 -18.51 3.66
CA TYR A 2 -7.30 -17.27 3.03
C TYR A 2 -6.22 -16.50 2.27
N ALA A 3 -4.94 -16.85 2.47
CA ALA A 3 -3.81 -16.18 1.83
C ALA A 3 -2.70 -17.19 1.52
N LEU A 4 -2.05 -17.01 0.37
CA LEU A 4 -0.83 -17.70 -0.06
C LEU A 4 0.06 -16.67 -0.75
N ALA A 5 1.36 -16.73 -0.50
CA ALA A 5 2.37 -15.95 -1.22
C ALA A 5 3.59 -16.82 -1.54
N ALA A 6 4.23 -16.55 -2.67
CA ALA A 6 5.51 -17.14 -3.05
C ALA A 6 6.64 -16.14 -2.81
N SER A 7 7.80 -16.62 -2.39
CA SER A 7 9.01 -15.81 -2.42
C SER A 7 9.43 -15.53 -3.86
N PRO A 8 10.11 -14.40 -4.14
CA PRO A 8 10.48 -14.02 -5.50
C PRO A 8 11.38 -15.04 -6.22
N ASP A 9 12.19 -15.78 -5.47
CA ASP A 9 13.04 -16.85 -5.98
C ASP A 9 12.32 -18.21 -6.15
N GLY A 10 11.03 -18.28 -5.79
CA GLY A 10 10.21 -19.49 -5.86
C GLY A 10 10.59 -20.61 -4.87
N ARG A 11 11.57 -20.39 -3.98
CA ARG A 11 12.05 -21.43 -3.06
C ARG A 11 11.16 -21.59 -1.83
N PHE A 12 10.45 -20.55 -1.44
CA PHE A 12 9.61 -20.52 -0.25
C PHE A 12 8.20 -20.04 -0.56
N PHE A 13 7.25 -20.54 0.23
CA PHE A 13 5.87 -20.10 0.19
C PHE A 13 5.40 -19.83 1.62
N ALA A 14 4.51 -18.86 1.77
CA ALA A 14 3.88 -18.54 3.03
C ALA A 14 2.38 -18.71 2.90
N SER A 15 1.72 -19.26 3.92
CA SER A 15 0.27 -19.40 3.95
C SER A 15 -0.35 -19.00 5.26
N GLY A 16 -1.52 -18.35 5.20
CA GLY A 16 -2.33 -18.03 6.36
C GLY A 16 -3.16 -19.24 6.84
N THR A 17 -3.02 -19.60 8.13
CA THR A 17 -3.80 -20.68 8.75
C THR A 17 -5.09 -20.15 9.36
N GLY A 18 -6.23 -20.78 9.01
CA GLY A 18 -7.57 -20.26 9.37
C GLY A 18 -7.96 -20.49 10.84
N THR A 19 -7.48 -21.56 11.46
CA THR A 19 -7.83 -21.94 12.84
C THR A 19 -6.61 -21.81 13.75
N GLY A 20 -6.45 -20.65 14.38
CA GLY A 20 -5.33 -20.34 15.28
C GLY A 20 -4.51 -19.13 14.87
N GLY A 21 -4.70 -18.66 13.64
CA GLY A 21 -4.23 -17.37 13.17
C GLY A 21 -2.71 -17.24 13.11
N GLY A 22 -2.10 -18.07 12.27
CA GLY A 22 -0.64 -18.11 12.08
C GLY A 22 -0.24 -18.07 10.61
N VAL A 23 1.07 -17.96 10.40
CA VAL A 23 1.69 -18.04 9.09
C VAL A 23 2.56 -19.29 9.06
N ASP A 24 2.30 -20.18 8.12
CA ASP A 24 3.13 -21.35 7.87
C ASP A 24 4.09 -21.06 6.73
N ILE A 25 5.34 -21.49 6.89
CA ILE A 25 6.40 -21.35 5.88
C ILE A 25 6.68 -22.72 5.28
N TRP A 26 6.66 -22.77 3.97
CA TRP A 26 6.85 -23.96 3.16
C TRP A 26 8.08 -23.77 2.28
N ARG A 27 8.84 -24.84 2.07
CA ARG A 27 9.93 -24.88 1.11
C ARG A 27 9.49 -25.72 -0.08
N ALA A 28 9.75 -25.19 -1.27
CA ALA A 28 9.55 -25.92 -2.52
C ALA A 28 10.71 -26.86 -2.80
N ASP A 29 10.35 -28.06 -3.23
CA ASP A 29 11.25 -29.07 -3.79
C ASP A 29 10.55 -29.65 -5.03
N GLY A 30 10.87 -29.07 -6.19
CA GLY A 30 10.13 -29.29 -7.43
C GLY A 30 8.64 -28.91 -7.27
N PRO A 31 7.69 -29.82 -7.57
CA PRO A 31 6.25 -29.55 -7.43
C PRO A 31 5.74 -29.71 -5.99
N THR A 32 6.59 -30.11 -5.04
CA THR A 32 6.16 -30.42 -3.67
C THR A 32 6.50 -29.29 -2.70
N LEU A 33 5.58 -29.00 -1.78
CA LEU A 33 5.78 -28.03 -0.70
C LEU A 33 5.89 -28.78 0.64
N THR A 34 7.02 -28.64 1.32
CA THR A 34 7.21 -29.18 2.67
C THR A 34 7.18 -28.05 3.68
N LYS A 35 6.34 -28.16 4.72
CA LYS A 35 6.33 -27.20 5.83
C LYS A 35 7.67 -27.23 6.55
N VAL A 36 8.34 -26.09 6.66
CA VAL A 36 9.66 -25.97 7.31
C VAL A 36 9.62 -25.18 8.61
N ALA A 37 8.61 -24.33 8.79
CA ALA A 37 8.40 -23.57 10.02
C ALA A 37 6.96 -23.08 10.14
N SER A 38 6.61 -22.63 11.35
CA SER A 38 5.45 -21.77 11.60
C SER A 38 5.98 -20.50 12.25
N ALA A 39 5.38 -19.35 11.91
CA ALA A 39 5.63 -18.11 12.64
C ALA A 39 5.29 -18.30 14.13
N PRO A 40 6.09 -17.72 15.05
CA PRO A 40 5.74 -17.72 16.47
C PRO A 40 4.42 -16.97 16.66
N ARG A 41 3.77 -17.15 17.83
CA ARG A 41 2.59 -16.32 18.15
C ARG A 41 3.01 -14.85 18.18
N ALA A 42 2.28 -14.00 17.48
CA ALA A 42 2.60 -12.59 17.35
C ALA A 42 2.28 -11.76 18.61
N GLY A 43 1.73 -12.40 19.66
CA GLY A 43 1.19 -11.71 20.83
C GLY A 43 -0.14 -11.02 20.53
N GLY A 44 -1.06 -11.04 21.49
CA GLY A 44 -2.42 -10.52 21.34
C GLY A 44 -3.42 -11.53 20.72
N PRO A 45 -4.53 -11.05 20.15
CA PRO A 45 -5.56 -11.90 19.53
C PRO A 45 -5.00 -12.75 18.38
N ALA A 46 -5.67 -13.86 18.08
CA ALA A 46 -5.29 -14.72 16.96
C ALA A 46 -5.35 -13.96 15.62
N LEU A 47 -4.29 -14.04 14.82
CA LEU A 47 -4.19 -13.33 13.54
C LEU A 47 -4.95 -14.08 12.45
N GLN A 48 -6.20 -13.73 12.17
CA GLN A 48 -6.80 -14.21 10.92
C GLN A 48 -6.09 -13.51 9.77
N VAL A 49 -5.29 -14.26 9.00
CA VAL A 49 -4.44 -13.74 7.93
C VAL A 49 -5.23 -13.72 6.62
N TYR A 50 -5.36 -12.54 6.01
CA TYR A 50 -6.02 -12.35 4.72
C TYR A 50 -5.05 -11.94 3.60
N GLY A 51 -3.98 -11.21 3.93
CA GLY A 51 -3.00 -10.75 2.96
C GLY A 51 -1.59 -11.22 3.31
N LEU A 52 -0.83 -11.67 2.31
CA LEU A 52 0.59 -12.01 2.42
C LEU A 52 1.36 -11.43 1.23
N SER A 53 2.51 -10.82 1.49
CA SER A 53 3.39 -10.32 0.42
C SER A 53 4.85 -10.35 0.88
N PHE A 54 5.71 -10.99 0.08
CA PHE A 54 7.15 -10.98 0.31
C PHE A 54 7.76 -9.66 -0.18
N THR A 55 8.83 -9.22 0.48
CA THR A 55 9.74 -8.25 -0.13
C THR A 55 10.46 -8.86 -1.33
N PRO A 56 10.96 -8.04 -2.28
CA PRO A 56 11.66 -8.52 -3.48
C PRO A 56 12.91 -9.36 -3.21
N ASP A 57 13.58 -9.16 -2.07
CA ASP A 57 14.72 -9.96 -1.62
C ASP A 57 14.31 -11.25 -0.87
N GLY A 58 13.00 -11.43 -0.63
CA GLY A 58 12.44 -12.56 0.12
C GLY A 58 12.74 -12.56 1.63
N SER A 59 13.39 -11.52 2.16
CA SER A 59 13.85 -11.49 3.55
C SER A 59 12.75 -11.14 4.54
N LEU A 60 11.69 -10.45 4.09
CA LEU A 60 10.54 -10.06 4.91
C LEU A 60 9.24 -10.51 4.26
N LEU A 61 8.24 -10.74 5.11
CA LEU A 61 6.87 -11.01 4.72
C LEU A 61 5.93 -10.06 5.46
N ALA A 62 5.15 -9.29 4.70
CA ALA A 62 4.03 -8.52 5.23
C ALA A 62 2.81 -9.40 5.41
N VAL A 63 2.14 -9.24 6.55
CA VAL A 63 0.98 -10.04 6.96
C VAL A 63 -0.16 -9.10 7.31
N GLY A 64 -1.19 -9.03 6.46
CA GLY A 64 -2.43 -8.29 6.71
C GLY A 64 -3.46 -9.16 7.42
N SER A 65 -4.11 -8.60 8.45
CA SER A 65 -4.98 -9.38 9.34
C SER A 65 -6.34 -8.73 9.63
N ALA A 66 -7.29 -9.57 10.08
CA ALA A 66 -8.57 -9.16 10.67
C ALA A 66 -8.41 -8.32 11.96
N ASP A 67 -7.27 -8.40 12.65
CA ASP A 67 -7.01 -7.52 13.80
C ASP A 67 -6.73 -6.06 13.41
N ARG A 68 -6.89 -5.74 12.12
CA ARG A 68 -6.72 -4.41 11.50
C ARG A 68 -5.28 -3.92 11.53
N THR A 69 -4.33 -4.84 11.72
CA THR A 69 -2.90 -4.54 11.65
C THR A 69 -2.25 -5.17 10.43
N VAL A 70 -1.10 -4.59 10.06
CA VAL A 70 -0.11 -5.28 9.24
C VAL A 70 1.13 -5.52 10.08
N ARG A 71 1.66 -6.73 10.03
CA ARG A 71 2.88 -7.13 10.77
C ARG A 71 3.92 -7.67 9.81
N PHE A 72 5.19 -7.48 10.17
CA PHE A 72 6.31 -8.01 9.39
C PHE A 72 6.93 -9.22 10.07
N LEU A 73 7.15 -10.25 9.26
CA LEU A 73 7.83 -11.47 9.64
C LEU A 73 9.18 -11.52 8.94
N ASP A 74 10.25 -11.52 9.72
CA ASP A 74 11.62 -11.74 9.27
C ASP A 74 11.81 -13.22 8.89
N LEU A 75 12.22 -13.42 7.65
CA LEU A 75 12.49 -14.68 6.99
C LEU A 75 13.93 -14.77 6.46
N SER A 76 14.84 -13.91 6.92
CA SER A 76 16.29 -14.04 6.68
C SER A 76 16.82 -15.43 7.04
N THR A 77 16.20 -16.06 8.05
CA THR A 77 16.37 -17.48 8.37
C THR A 77 15.00 -18.19 8.34
N PRO A 78 14.56 -18.73 7.19
CA PRO A 78 13.18 -19.21 6.99
C PRO A 78 12.71 -20.33 7.93
N ARG A 79 13.65 -21.08 8.51
CA ARG A 79 13.37 -22.14 9.50
C ARG A 79 13.11 -21.60 10.91
N THR A 80 13.46 -20.35 11.17
CA THR A 80 13.29 -19.67 12.45
C THR A 80 12.68 -18.28 12.22
N PRO A 81 11.45 -18.19 11.68
CA PRO A 81 10.80 -16.93 11.39
C PRO A 81 10.57 -16.12 12.68
N ARG A 82 10.67 -14.78 12.60
CA ARG A 82 10.48 -13.90 13.78
C ARG A 82 9.70 -12.66 13.41
N TRP A 83 8.72 -12.28 14.24
CA TRP A 83 8.06 -10.98 14.09
C TRP A 83 9.07 -9.86 14.35
N THR A 84 9.05 -8.84 13.50
CA THR A 84 9.95 -7.68 13.59
C THR A 84 9.17 -6.38 13.43
N GLY A 85 9.76 -5.29 13.93
CA GLY A 85 9.13 -3.98 13.97
C GLY A 85 7.90 -3.91 14.87
N ARG A 86 7.24 -2.75 14.86
CA ARG A 86 5.92 -2.58 15.49
C ARG A 86 4.82 -2.93 14.47
N PRO A 87 3.68 -3.48 14.91
CA PRO A 87 2.51 -3.61 14.03
C PRO A 87 2.15 -2.24 13.44
N ILE A 88 1.92 -2.20 12.14
CA ILE A 88 1.34 -1.06 11.47
C ILE A 88 -0.14 -1.01 11.87
N THR A 89 -0.51 0.07 12.55
CA THR A 89 -1.90 0.38 12.93
C THR A 89 -2.41 1.55 12.09
N GLY A 90 -3.73 1.75 12.06
CA GLY A 90 -4.36 2.81 11.25
C GLY A 90 -5.42 2.33 10.26
N PRO A 91 -5.34 1.10 9.69
CA PRO A 91 -6.50 0.51 9.01
C PRO A 91 -7.72 0.48 9.93
N GLY A 92 -8.85 0.98 9.44
CA GLY A 92 -10.10 1.09 10.20
C GLY A 92 -10.88 -0.22 10.28
N ASP A 93 -10.55 -1.18 9.42
CA ASP A 93 -11.15 -2.50 9.35
C ASP A 93 -10.12 -3.54 8.87
N TYR A 94 -10.56 -4.77 8.62
CA TYR A 94 -9.71 -5.90 8.22
C TYR A 94 -8.80 -5.53 7.05
N VAL A 95 -7.55 -5.96 7.11
CA VAL A 95 -6.60 -5.77 6.01
C VAL A 95 -6.64 -7.01 5.13
N PHE A 96 -7.33 -6.90 4.00
CA PHE A 96 -7.53 -8.02 3.08
C PHE A 96 -6.36 -8.21 2.11
N GLY A 97 -5.75 -7.12 1.66
CA GLY A 97 -4.66 -7.14 0.70
C GLY A 97 -3.43 -6.40 1.20
N VAL A 98 -2.24 -6.92 0.89
CA VAL A 98 -0.95 -6.26 1.10
C VAL A 98 -0.07 -6.51 -0.14
N SER A 99 0.72 -5.52 -0.55
CA SER A 99 1.61 -5.63 -1.72
C SER A 99 2.81 -4.72 -1.55
N PHE A 100 4.02 -5.28 -1.56
CA PHE A 100 5.26 -4.49 -1.70
C PHE A 100 5.46 -4.01 -3.14
N ASP A 101 6.16 -2.90 -3.32
CA ASP A 101 6.72 -2.51 -4.61
C ASP A 101 7.95 -3.35 -4.98
N ALA A 102 8.39 -3.25 -6.24
CA ALA A 102 9.54 -4.01 -6.73
C ALA A 102 10.87 -3.61 -6.07
N ALA A 103 10.92 -2.47 -5.38
CA ALA A 103 12.08 -2.01 -4.61
C ALA A 103 12.02 -2.41 -3.13
N GLY A 104 10.89 -2.90 -2.61
CA GLY A 104 10.66 -3.18 -1.18
C GLY A 104 10.59 -1.93 -0.30
N ARG A 105 10.49 -0.73 -0.89
CA ARG A 105 10.48 0.56 -0.18
C ARG A 105 9.08 1.10 0.04
N ARG A 106 8.07 0.53 -0.63
CA ARG A 106 6.67 0.87 -0.42
C ARG A 106 5.87 -0.38 -0.18
N LEU A 107 4.91 -0.26 0.74
CA LEU A 107 3.88 -1.27 0.99
C LEU A 107 2.51 -0.63 0.81
N ALA A 108 1.67 -1.20 -0.05
CA ALA A 108 0.27 -0.84 -0.16
C ALA A 108 -0.61 -1.83 0.59
N THR A 109 -1.67 -1.35 1.23
CA THR A 109 -2.63 -2.17 1.97
C THR A 109 -4.06 -1.83 1.54
N ALA A 110 -4.86 -2.84 1.23
CA ALA A 110 -6.30 -2.72 0.99
C ALA A 110 -7.08 -3.18 2.24
N SER A 111 -8.02 -2.34 2.69
CA SER A 111 -8.80 -2.58 3.90
C SER A 111 -10.31 -2.55 3.64
N GLY A 112 -11.05 -3.26 4.49
CA GLY A 112 -12.51 -3.24 4.51
C GLY A 112 -13.12 -1.86 4.79
N ASP A 113 -12.34 -0.92 5.33
CA ASP A 113 -12.76 0.47 5.54
C ASP A 113 -12.86 1.30 4.24
N GLY A 114 -12.52 0.68 3.10
CA GLY A 114 -12.55 1.29 1.78
C GLY A 114 -11.40 2.27 1.52
N VAL A 115 -10.35 2.22 2.33
CA VAL A 115 -9.18 3.10 2.19
C VAL A 115 -7.95 2.25 1.93
N LEU A 116 -7.34 2.48 0.76
CA LEU A 116 -6.01 1.98 0.46
C LEU A 116 -4.99 2.88 1.15
N ARG A 117 -4.01 2.30 1.84
CA ARG A 117 -2.91 3.04 2.46
C ARG A 117 -1.59 2.63 1.84
N VAL A 118 -0.69 3.58 1.66
CA VAL A 118 0.69 3.34 1.23
C VAL A 118 1.63 3.76 2.35
N TYR A 119 2.57 2.89 2.67
CA TYR A 119 3.59 3.10 3.67
C TYR A 119 4.96 3.12 3.02
N ASP A 120 5.83 4.03 3.46
CA ASP A 120 7.27 3.93 3.26
C ASP A 120 7.81 2.83 4.19
N THR A 121 8.53 1.87 3.62
CA THR A 121 9.12 0.72 4.30
C THR A 121 10.63 0.66 4.16
N SER A 122 11.27 1.80 3.83
CA SER A 122 12.73 1.90 3.75
C SER A 122 13.41 1.56 5.08
N ASP A 123 12.73 1.82 6.21
CA ASP A 123 13.00 1.21 7.52
C ASP A 123 11.82 0.30 7.90
N PRO A 124 11.92 -1.03 7.70
CA PRO A 124 10.86 -1.97 8.04
C PRO A 124 10.51 -1.99 9.53
N ALA A 125 11.40 -1.53 10.42
CA ALA A 125 11.09 -1.45 11.85
C ALA A 125 10.16 -0.27 12.19
N ARG A 126 10.09 0.75 11.31
CA ARG A 126 9.30 1.97 11.49
C ARG A 126 8.62 2.42 10.19
N PRO A 127 7.65 1.66 9.66
CA PRO A 127 6.92 2.07 8.48
C PRO A 127 6.15 3.37 8.72
N VAL A 128 6.17 4.28 7.74
CA VAL A 128 5.50 5.59 7.82
C VAL A 128 4.42 5.65 6.76
N GLN A 129 3.18 5.96 7.13
CA GLN A 129 2.11 6.14 6.16
C GLN A 129 2.36 7.41 5.34
N VAL A 130 2.47 7.27 4.02
CA VAL A 130 2.72 8.37 3.07
C VAL A 130 1.50 8.72 2.22
N ALA A 131 0.53 7.82 2.10
CA ALA A 131 -0.73 8.10 1.41
C ALA A 131 -1.90 7.32 2.01
N ALA A 132 -3.09 7.92 1.90
CA ALA A 132 -4.39 7.27 2.15
C ALA A 132 -5.34 7.64 1.01
N LEU A 133 -5.78 6.64 0.26
CA LEU A 133 -6.51 6.77 -0.99
C LEU A 133 -7.88 6.08 -0.81
N GLY A 134 -8.92 6.89 -0.67
CA GLY A 134 -10.28 6.39 -0.48
C GLY A 134 -10.89 5.93 -1.81
N ALA A 135 -11.50 4.75 -1.79
CA ALA A 135 -12.39 4.31 -2.87
C ALA A 135 -13.67 5.15 -2.86
N ALA A 136 -14.22 5.45 -4.05
CA ALA A 136 -15.48 6.16 -4.18
C ALA A 136 -16.60 5.40 -3.43
N GLY A 137 -17.36 6.11 -2.61
CA GLY A 137 -18.41 5.50 -1.77
C GLY A 137 -17.90 4.67 -0.58
N ARG A 138 -16.58 4.66 -0.30
CA ARG A 138 -15.95 3.86 0.77
C ARG A 138 -16.32 2.38 0.72
N VAL A 139 -16.37 1.82 -0.48
CA VAL A 139 -16.60 0.39 -0.64
C VAL A 139 -15.38 -0.40 -0.13
N PRO A 140 -15.58 -1.56 0.55
CA PRO A 140 -14.48 -2.41 1.01
C PRO A 140 -13.51 -2.78 -0.12
N LEU A 141 -12.21 -2.69 0.17
CA LEU A 141 -11.15 -3.11 -0.74
C LEU A 141 -10.60 -4.48 -0.31
N TYR A 142 -10.57 -5.43 -1.24
CA TYR A 142 -10.20 -6.82 -0.98
C TYR A 142 -8.82 -7.21 -1.50
N SER A 143 -8.36 -6.57 -2.57
CA SER A 143 -7.08 -6.85 -3.20
C SER A 143 -6.34 -5.56 -3.52
N VAL A 144 -5.01 -5.65 -3.60
CA VAL A 144 -4.14 -4.52 -3.93
C VAL A 144 -2.95 -5.01 -4.75
N ALA A 145 -2.51 -4.18 -5.70
CA ALA A 145 -1.28 -4.38 -6.44
C ALA A 145 -0.57 -3.04 -6.64
N LEU A 146 0.71 -2.98 -6.25
CA LEU A 146 1.61 -1.90 -6.68
C LEU A 146 2.20 -2.24 -8.04
N ARG A 147 2.18 -1.26 -8.95
CA ARG A 147 2.87 -1.39 -10.23
C ARG A 147 4.38 -1.48 -9.97
N PRO A 148 5.15 -2.29 -10.72
CA PRO A 148 6.58 -2.49 -10.47
C PRO A 148 7.41 -1.19 -10.47
N ASP A 149 7.01 -0.19 -11.26
CA ASP A 149 7.66 1.12 -11.29
C ASP A 149 7.32 2.02 -10.08
N GLY A 150 6.42 1.59 -9.20
CA GLY A 150 5.99 2.30 -8.01
C GLY A 150 5.14 3.54 -8.28
N ALA A 151 4.79 3.83 -9.53
CA ALA A 151 4.08 5.05 -9.93
C ALA A 151 2.56 4.91 -9.87
N GLN A 152 2.03 3.69 -9.78
CA GLN A 152 0.60 3.42 -9.68
C GLN A 152 0.28 2.32 -8.69
N VAL A 153 -0.92 2.41 -8.11
CA VAL A 153 -1.50 1.37 -7.26
C VAL A 153 -2.93 1.11 -7.69
N SER A 154 -3.29 -0.17 -7.74
CA SER A 154 -4.64 -0.61 -8.06
C SER A 154 -5.23 -1.42 -6.90
N ALA A 155 -6.53 -1.27 -6.67
CA ALA A 155 -7.27 -2.05 -5.69
C ALA A 155 -8.59 -2.56 -6.26
N GLY A 156 -8.93 -3.80 -5.97
CA GLY A 156 -10.26 -4.35 -6.26
C GLY A 156 -11.17 -4.18 -5.04
N GLY A 157 -12.40 -3.69 -5.24
CA GLY A 157 -13.36 -3.50 -4.15
C GLY A 157 -14.80 -3.41 -4.64
N GLY A 158 -15.76 -3.80 -3.78
CA GLY A 158 -17.18 -3.87 -4.13
C GLY A 158 -17.51 -4.75 -5.35
N PRO A 159 -18.79 -4.80 -5.78
CA PRO A 159 -19.14 -5.44 -7.04
C PRO A 159 -18.60 -4.61 -8.22
N GLU A 160 -17.82 -5.26 -9.09
CA GLU A 160 -17.41 -4.78 -10.41
C GLU A 160 -16.47 -3.55 -10.49
N ALA A 161 -15.90 -3.07 -9.37
CA ALA A 161 -15.00 -1.91 -9.41
C ALA A 161 -13.52 -2.29 -9.19
N VAL A 162 -12.67 -1.74 -10.06
CA VAL A 162 -11.22 -1.65 -9.87
C VAL A 162 -10.86 -0.17 -9.80
N TYR A 163 -10.23 0.22 -8.71
CA TYR A 163 -9.74 1.57 -8.50
C TYR A 163 -8.26 1.61 -8.83
N THR A 164 -7.81 2.67 -9.50
CA THR A 164 -6.39 2.91 -9.78
C THR A 164 -6.05 4.35 -9.44
N TRP A 165 -4.93 4.53 -8.75
CA TRP A 165 -4.40 5.83 -8.38
C TRP A 165 -2.97 5.97 -8.89
N THR A 166 -2.61 7.19 -9.30
CA THR A 166 -1.21 7.58 -9.46
C THR A 166 -0.60 7.88 -8.09
N LEU A 167 0.64 7.45 -7.89
CA LEU A 167 1.49 7.80 -6.74
C LEU A 167 2.55 8.84 -7.12
N ASP A 168 2.58 9.25 -8.39
CA ASP A 168 3.34 10.39 -8.86
C ASP A 168 2.56 11.67 -8.55
N VAL A 169 3.09 12.45 -7.60
CA VAL A 169 2.49 13.70 -7.12
C VAL A 169 2.55 14.78 -8.20
N ASP A 170 3.62 14.82 -8.99
CA ASP A 170 3.80 15.82 -10.03
C ASP A 170 2.83 15.55 -11.18
N ALA A 171 2.75 14.29 -11.64
CA ALA A 171 1.75 13.90 -12.64
C ALA A 171 0.30 14.10 -12.14
N ALA A 172 0.05 13.90 -10.83
CA ALA A 172 -1.25 14.20 -10.24
C ALA A 172 -1.54 15.71 -10.26
N ALA A 173 -0.57 16.54 -9.89
CA ALA A 173 -0.70 18.00 -9.93
C ALA A 173 -0.94 18.50 -11.36
N GLU A 174 -0.17 18.03 -12.35
CA GLU A 174 -0.37 18.36 -13.75
C GLU A 174 -1.78 17.99 -14.24
N ARG A 175 -2.26 16.79 -13.89
CA ARG A 175 -3.60 16.34 -14.28
C ARG A 175 -4.70 17.17 -13.62
N VAL A 176 -4.55 17.50 -12.33
CA VAL A 176 -5.48 18.41 -11.63
C VAL A 176 -5.48 19.76 -12.34
N CYS A 177 -4.31 20.30 -12.68
CA CYS A 177 -4.17 21.57 -13.37
C CYS A 177 -4.76 21.59 -14.79
N ALA A 178 -4.67 20.47 -15.52
CA ALA A 178 -5.27 20.36 -16.84
C ALA A 178 -6.80 20.27 -16.82
N LEU A 179 -7.38 19.80 -15.71
CA LEU A 179 -8.83 19.63 -15.53
C LEU A 179 -9.48 20.75 -14.71
N ALA A 180 -8.70 21.43 -13.88
CA ALA A 180 -9.15 22.59 -13.15
C ALA A 180 -9.57 23.68 -14.15
N GLY A 181 -10.67 24.36 -13.83
CA GLY A 181 -11.09 25.56 -14.54
C GLY A 181 -10.12 26.72 -14.31
N ASP A 182 -10.61 27.95 -14.41
CA ASP A 182 -9.76 29.11 -14.20
C ASP A 182 -9.20 29.14 -12.76
N PRO A 183 -7.87 29.25 -12.60
CA PRO A 183 -7.25 29.28 -11.29
C PRO A 183 -7.64 30.56 -10.55
N ILE A 184 -7.87 30.45 -9.24
CA ILE A 184 -8.18 31.60 -8.39
C ILE A 184 -7.09 32.68 -8.48
N GLY A 185 -7.52 33.92 -8.68
CA GLY A 185 -6.62 35.07 -8.78
C GLY A 185 -5.98 35.45 -7.45
N ALA A 186 -4.95 36.30 -7.47
CA ALA A 186 -4.28 36.79 -6.25
C ALA A 186 -5.22 37.56 -5.31
N GLU A 187 -6.26 38.21 -5.85
CA GLU A 187 -7.29 38.88 -5.07
C GLU A 187 -8.23 37.89 -4.37
N GLU A 188 -8.75 36.91 -5.12
CA GLU A 188 -9.59 35.85 -4.56
C GLU A 188 -8.84 34.98 -3.55
N TRP A 189 -7.56 34.71 -3.79
CA TRP A 189 -6.70 34.00 -2.84
C TRP A 189 -6.59 34.73 -1.50
N ARG A 190 -6.37 36.05 -1.52
CA ARG A 190 -6.35 36.85 -0.29
C ARG A 190 -7.71 36.87 0.42
N ARG A 191 -8.81 36.74 -0.34
CA ARG A 191 -10.16 36.69 0.23
C ARG A 191 -10.50 35.34 0.86
N TYR A 192 -10.17 34.24 0.21
CA TYR A 192 -10.62 32.89 0.60
C TYR A 192 -9.55 32.06 1.31
N VAL A 193 -8.26 32.35 1.10
CA VAL A 193 -7.12 31.62 1.70
C VAL A 193 -6.10 32.59 2.31
N PRO A 194 -6.50 33.52 3.20
CA PRO A 194 -5.64 34.60 3.68
C PRO A 194 -4.43 34.13 4.50
N SER A 195 -4.49 32.91 5.05
CA SER A 195 -3.43 32.34 5.89
C SER A 195 -2.27 31.74 5.09
N VAL A 196 -2.39 31.64 3.76
CA VAL A 196 -1.37 31.03 2.90
C VAL A 196 -0.83 32.10 1.95
N PRO A 197 0.50 32.33 1.87
CA PRO A 197 1.08 33.22 0.88
C PRO A 197 0.62 32.85 -0.53
N TYR A 198 0.33 33.86 -1.36
CA TYR A 198 -0.10 33.60 -2.74
C TYR A 198 1.00 32.88 -3.51
N ALA A 199 0.65 31.74 -4.09
CA ALA A 199 1.43 31.05 -5.10
C ALA A 199 0.52 30.85 -6.31
N THR A 200 1.03 31.11 -7.52
CA THR A 200 0.25 30.93 -8.75
C THR A 200 -0.18 29.47 -8.86
N PRO A 201 -1.49 29.16 -8.78
CA PRO A 201 -1.95 27.79 -8.95
C PRO A 201 -1.57 27.32 -10.35
N CYS A 202 -1.05 26.10 -10.46
CA CYS A 202 -0.71 25.50 -11.76
C CYS A 202 0.28 26.32 -12.60
N GLY A 203 1.26 26.95 -11.95
CA GLY A 203 2.26 27.89 -12.49
C GLY A 203 2.49 27.86 -14.02
N ALA A 204 2.49 29.05 -14.64
CA ALA A 204 2.54 29.33 -16.08
C ALA A 204 3.10 28.19 -16.96
N GLY A 205 2.20 27.33 -17.45
CA GLY A 205 2.57 26.18 -18.25
C GLY A 205 1.37 25.55 -18.94
N ARG A 206 0.48 26.35 -19.55
CA ARG A 206 -0.39 25.80 -20.61
C ARG A 206 0.46 25.71 -21.89
N PRO A 207 0.62 24.53 -22.50
CA PRO A 207 1.10 24.46 -23.88
C PRO A 207 0.05 25.14 -24.76
N GLY A 208 0.37 26.31 -25.31
CA GLY A 208 -0.44 26.97 -26.34
C GLY A 208 -1.19 28.25 -25.94
N GLN A 209 -0.94 28.86 -24.78
CA GLN A 209 -1.50 30.20 -24.50
C GLN A 209 -0.47 31.28 -24.87
N PRO A 210 -0.76 32.19 -25.83
CA PRO A 210 0.18 33.25 -26.19
C PRO A 210 0.43 34.15 -25.00
N ALA A 211 1.69 34.47 -24.75
CA ALA A 211 2.10 35.38 -23.68
C ALA A 211 1.37 36.72 -23.86
N GLY A 212 0.47 37.04 -22.93
CA GLY A 212 -0.21 38.32 -22.89
C GLY A 212 0.82 39.45 -22.85
N SER A 213 0.73 40.34 -23.83
CA SER A 213 1.56 41.53 -23.96
C SER A 213 1.48 42.37 -22.68
N LYS A 214 2.63 42.74 -22.12
CA LYS A 214 2.72 43.81 -21.15
C LYS A 214 2.29 45.13 -21.83
N GLY A 215 1.25 45.76 -21.29
CA GLY A 215 0.88 47.15 -21.51
C GLY A 215 0.85 47.86 -20.17
#